data_AF-M1MPN4-F1
#
_entry.id   AF-M1MPN4-F1
#
_cell.length_a   1.000
_cell.length_b   1.000
_cell.length_c   1.000
_cell.angle_alpha   90.00
_cell.angle_beta   90.00
_cell.angle_gamma   90.00
#
_symmetry.space_group_name_H-M   'P 1'
#
loop_
_entity.id
_entity.type
_entity.pdbx_description
1 polymer ?
#
loop_
_entity_poly.entity_id
_entity_poly.type
_entity_poly.pdbx_seq_one_letter_code
_entity_poly.pdbx_strand_id
1 'polypeptide(L)'
;MDFEKVEQLIKLVDVSSLAFFEIKNGNEHIRMDKSLNRSISNNATKFGSCNSIADMPVIKETIEKEKVETQIVEVNELEKSEKETMIEDKNLKVITSPMVGTFYSSASPESEAFVTEGDTINKGKIICIIEAMKLMNEIESDVNGVVIECLAKSNQMVEYGQPLFKVKGE
;
A
#
# COMPACT_ATOMS: atom_id res chain seq x y z
N MET A 1 4.58 -5.84 -35.96
CA MET A 1 5.14 -4.48 -35.81
C MET A 1 6.39 -4.35 -36.67
N ASP A 2 6.62 -3.20 -37.31
CA ASP A 2 7.86 -2.95 -38.07
C ASP A 2 9.06 -2.74 -37.14
N PHE A 3 10.19 -3.40 -37.41
CA PHE A 3 11.39 -3.36 -36.55
C PHE A 3 11.98 -1.95 -36.39
N GLU A 4 12.00 -1.15 -37.45
CA GLU A 4 12.49 0.24 -37.43
C GLU A 4 11.68 1.14 -36.48
N LYS A 5 10.35 0.92 -36.41
CA LYS A 5 9.47 1.67 -35.51
C LYS A 5 9.70 1.28 -34.05
N VAL A 6 10.00 0.01 -33.79
CA VAL A 6 10.33 -0.48 -32.45
C VAL A 6 11.65 0.13 -31.96
N GLU A 7 12.66 0.24 -32.83
CA GLU A 7 13.94 0.88 -32.47
C GLU A 7 13.76 2.37 -32.12
N GLN A 8 12.96 3.11 -32.91
CA GLN A 8 12.63 4.50 -32.62
C GLN A 8 11.85 4.63 -31.30
N LEU A 9 10.90 3.73 -31.05
CA LEU A 9 10.13 3.71 -29.81
C LEU A 9 11.01 3.47 -28.59
N ILE A 10 11.95 2.52 -28.67
CA ILE A 10 12.91 2.26 -27.59
C ILE A 10 13.77 3.50 -27.30
N LYS A 11 14.28 4.17 -28.35
CA LYS A 11 15.08 5.41 -28.20
C LYS A 11 14.28 6.55 -27.56
N LEU A 12 13.03 6.75 -27.98
CA LEU A 12 12.16 7.78 -27.40
C LEU A 12 11.81 7.48 -25.94
N VAL A 13 11.49 6.22 -25.64
CA VAL A 13 11.22 5.78 -24.28
C VAL A 13 12.48 5.98 -23.45
N ASP A 14 13.68 5.66 -23.94
CA ASP A 14 14.97 5.80 -23.24
C ASP A 14 15.30 7.24 -22.80
N VAL A 15 15.01 8.24 -23.64
CA VAL A 15 15.18 9.66 -23.28
C VAL A 15 14.11 10.13 -22.28
N SER A 16 12.93 9.52 -22.29
CA SER A 16 11.83 9.91 -21.42
C SER A 16 12.02 9.45 -19.96
N SER A 17 11.40 10.15 -19.01
CA SER A 17 11.44 9.86 -17.57
C SER A 17 10.50 8.73 -17.14
N LEU A 18 9.97 7.96 -18.08
CA LEU A 18 9.01 6.88 -17.82
C LEU A 18 9.68 5.74 -17.04
N ALA A 19 9.11 5.38 -15.90
CA ALA A 19 9.51 4.20 -15.14
C ALA A 19 8.94 2.91 -15.75
N PHE A 20 7.78 2.98 -16.40
CA PHE A 20 7.08 1.83 -16.96
C PHE A 20 6.39 2.21 -18.27
N PHE A 21 6.45 1.34 -19.27
CA PHE A 21 5.81 1.51 -20.56
C PHE A 21 5.29 0.16 -21.09
N GLU A 22 4.01 0.12 -21.51
CA GLU A 22 3.36 -1.07 -22.05
C GLU A 22 2.53 -0.72 -23.30
N ILE A 23 2.69 -1.49 -24.37
CA ILE A 23 1.91 -1.36 -25.60
C ILE A 23 1.46 -2.74 -26.11
N LYS A 24 0.18 -2.83 -26.51
CA LYS A 24 -0.45 -4.03 -27.09
C LYS A 24 -0.99 -3.71 -28.48
N ASN A 25 -0.65 -4.53 -29.47
CA ASN A 25 -1.23 -4.46 -30.81
C ASN A 25 -1.62 -5.87 -31.29
N GLY A 26 -2.89 -6.23 -31.13
CA GLY A 26 -3.36 -7.60 -31.36
C GLY A 26 -2.65 -8.60 -30.45
N ASN A 27 -1.87 -9.51 -31.04
CA ASN A 27 -1.09 -10.53 -30.32
C ASN A 27 0.32 -10.05 -29.92
N GLU A 28 0.73 -8.85 -30.33
CA GLU A 28 2.06 -8.31 -30.02
C GLU A 28 2.01 -7.47 -28.74
N HIS A 29 2.96 -7.73 -27.83
CA HIS A 29 3.05 -7.06 -26.53
C HIS A 29 4.48 -6.62 -26.26
N ILE A 30 4.67 -5.34 -25.95
CA ILE A 30 5.96 -4.77 -25.55
C ILE A 30 5.81 -4.16 -24.17
N ARG A 31 6.69 -4.57 -23.25
CA ARG A 31 6.77 -4.06 -21.87
C ARG A 31 8.20 -3.58 -21.60
N MET A 32 8.35 -2.37 -21.06
CA MET A 32 9.63 -1.79 -20.64
C MET A 32 9.51 -1.26 -19.20
N ASP A 33 10.55 -1.48 -18.40
CA ASP A 33 10.65 -1.03 -17.02
C ASP A 33 12.04 -0.43 -16.77
N LYS A 34 12.10 0.83 -16.36
CA LYS A 34 13.33 1.58 -16.06
C LYS A 34 13.57 1.80 -14.56
N SER A 35 12.69 1.32 -13.69
CA SER A 35 12.78 1.53 -12.24
C SER A 35 14.10 1.03 -11.65
N LEU A 36 14.62 -0.09 -12.17
CA LEU A 36 15.90 -0.68 -11.79
C LEU A 36 17.12 0.21 -12.11
N ASN A 37 17.06 1.00 -13.19
CA ASN A 37 18.18 1.87 -13.60
C ASN A 37 18.20 3.22 -12.87
N ARG A 38 17.11 3.62 -12.21
CA ARG A 38 17.03 4.90 -11.48
C ARG A 38 17.82 4.88 -10.17
N SER A 39 17.96 3.71 -9.55
CA SER A 39 18.64 3.55 -8.26
C SER A 39 20.17 3.50 -8.35
N ILE A 40 20.74 3.36 -9.55
CA ILE A 40 22.20 3.22 -9.75
C ILE A 40 22.85 4.57 -10.11
N SER A 41 22.07 5.59 -10.49
CA SER A 41 22.57 6.91 -10.88
C SER A 41 22.38 8.00 -9.82
N ASN A 42 22.51 7.66 -8.53
CA ASN A 42 22.71 8.65 -7.47
C ASN A 42 24.09 8.42 -6.85
N ASN A 43 25.09 9.05 -7.47
CA ASN A 43 26.44 9.13 -6.92
C ASN A 43 26.44 9.85 -5.57
N ALA A 44 27.22 9.28 -4.66
CA ALA A 44 27.57 9.78 -3.35
C ALA A 44 28.29 11.14 -3.40
N THR A 45 28.06 11.93 -2.34
CA THR A 45 28.94 12.90 -1.63
C THR A 45 27.97 13.91 -0.97
N LYS A 46 27.90 14.09 0.35
CA LYS A 46 28.99 14.48 1.24
C LYS A 46 28.56 14.23 2.70
N PHE A 47 29.34 13.43 3.40
CA PHE A 47 29.39 13.37 4.86
C PHE A 47 30.18 14.59 5.37
N GLY A 48 29.73 15.20 6.46
CA GLY A 48 30.44 16.25 7.23
C GLY A 48 29.59 16.61 8.44
N SER A 49 29.71 15.89 9.56
CA SER A 49 30.71 16.02 10.63
C SER A 49 30.51 17.27 11.52
N CYS A 50 30.23 16.96 12.79
CA CYS A 50 30.34 17.71 14.04
C CYS A 50 30.74 19.20 14.05
N ASN A 51 30.09 19.97 14.93
CA ASN A 51 30.78 20.57 16.08
C ASN A 51 29.79 21.03 17.16
N SER A 52 30.02 20.53 18.39
CA SER A 52 29.75 21.22 19.65
C SER A 52 30.71 22.42 19.75
N ILE A 53 30.44 23.53 20.43
CA ILE A 53 30.68 23.75 21.88
C ILE A 53 30.16 25.15 22.26
N ALA A 54 29.53 25.20 23.45
CA ALA A 54 29.41 26.28 24.46
C ALA A 54 29.04 27.73 24.08
N ASP A 55 27.97 28.23 24.71
CA ASP A 55 28.12 29.25 25.76
C ASP A 55 26.97 29.20 26.78
N MET A 56 27.33 29.28 28.06
CA MET A 56 26.47 29.50 29.25
C MET A 56 26.51 31.01 29.59
N PRO A 57 25.68 31.62 30.48
CA PRO A 57 25.27 31.08 31.79
C PRO A 57 23.85 31.42 32.32
N VAL A 58 23.40 30.54 33.23
CA VAL A 58 22.72 30.77 34.53
C VAL A 58 21.79 31.99 34.68
N ILE A 59 20.49 31.73 34.91
CA ILE A 59 19.75 32.31 36.04
C ILE A 59 18.82 31.23 36.63
N LYS A 60 18.97 30.99 37.93
CA LYS A 60 18.14 30.14 38.79
C LYS A 60 16.87 30.88 39.19
N GLU A 61 15.73 30.19 39.21
CA GLU A 61 14.80 30.29 40.34
C GLU A 61 13.93 29.04 40.48
N THR A 62 13.64 28.72 41.74
CA THR A 62 13.21 27.44 42.31
C THR A 62 11.73 27.53 42.75
N ILE A 63 11.17 26.39 43.19
CA ILE A 63 9.95 26.20 44.06
C ILE A 63 8.66 25.94 43.25
N GLU A 64 7.84 24.89 43.43
CA GLU A 64 7.73 23.73 44.34
C GLU A 64 6.89 22.64 43.63
N LYS A 65 7.29 21.36 43.67
CA LYS A 65 6.65 20.26 44.43
C LYS A 65 5.11 20.24 44.43
N GLU A 66 4.54 19.27 43.72
CA GLU A 66 3.62 18.35 44.39
C GLU A 66 3.73 16.93 43.85
N LYS A 67 3.77 16.01 44.81
CA LYS A 67 4.00 14.58 44.74
C LYS A 67 2.64 13.94 44.96
N VAL A 68 2.18 13.08 44.05
CA VAL A 68 1.18 12.05 44.40
C VAL A 68 1.67 10.73 43.83
N GLU A 69 2.06 9.84 44.75
CA GLU A 69 2.44 8.45 44.52
C GLU A 69 1.67 7.61 45.53
N THR A 70 0.78 6.76 45.02
CA THR A 70 0.25 5.51 45.63
C THR A 70 -0.33 4.70 44.44
N GLN A 71 0.23 3.57 43.94
CA GLN A 71 0.24 2.19 44.47
C GLN A 71 -1.20 1.71 44.84
N ILE A 72 -1.81 0.58 44.43
CA ILE A 72 -1.49 -0.72 43.78
C ILE A 72 -2.85 -1.34 43.31
N VAL A 73 -2.89 -2.18 42.25
CA VAL A 73 -3.56 -3.53 42.08
C VAL A 73 -3.61 -3.78 40.54
N GLU A 74 -2.65 -4.45 39.92
CA GLU A 74 -2.54 -5.91 39.70
C GLU A 74 -3.68 -6.53 38.85
N VAL A 75 -3.40 -6.69 37.55
CA VAL A 75 -3.79 -7.90 36.79
C VAL A 75 -2.66 -8.19 35.80
N ASN A 76 -1.89 -9.22 36.15
CA ASN A 76 -0.96 -9.91 35.28
C ASN A 76 -1.74 -10.69 34.20
N GLU A 77 -1.02 -10.91 33.09
CA GLU A 77 -1.14 -12.03 32.16
C GLU A 77 -2.49 -12.23 31.45
N LEU A 78 -2.45 -12.14 30.12
CA LEU A 78 -2.44 -13.35 29.31
C LEU A 78 -2.13 -13.02 27.85
N GLU A 79 -1.04 -13.63 27.39
CA GLU A 79 -0.89 -14.06 26.02
C GLU A 79 -2.17 -14.79 25.55
N LYS A 80 -2.67 -14.37 24.38
CA LYS A 80 -3.33 -15.27 23.43
C LYS A 80 -3.11 -14.62 22.06
N SER A 81 -2.13 -15.10 21.29
CA SER A 81 -2.32 -16.25 20.40
C SER A 81 -3.74 -16.24 19.84
N GLU A 82 -3.89 -15.89 18.57
CA GLU A 82 -4.52 -16.80 17.63
C GLU A 82 -4.27 -16.34 16.19
N LYS A 83 -3.34 -17.09 15.57
CA LYS A 83 -3.35 -17.52 14.17
C LYS A 83 -2.97 -16.48 13.12
N GLU A 84 -1.66 -16.30 13.00
CA GLU A 84 -1.03 -16.58 11.71
C GLU A 84 -1.45 -17.98 11.25
N THR A 85 -2.55 -18.06 10.51
CA THR A 85 -2.72 -19.18 9.61
C THR A 85 -1.83 -18.86 8.43
N MET A 86 -0.56 -19.28 8.53
CA MET A 86 0.29 -19.56 7.38
C MET A 86 -0.37 -20.68 6.60
N ILE A 87 -1.47 -20.35 5.94
CA ILE A 87 -1.94 -21.16 4.85
C ILE A 87 -0.98 -20.81 3.72
N GLU A 88 0.07 -21.61 3.59
CA GLU A 88 0.88 -21.67 2.38
C GLU A 88 0.04 -22.36 1.27
N ASP A 89 -1.16 -21.84 1.02
CA ASP A 89 -2.05 -22.30 -0.03
C ASP A 89 -1.48 -21.74 -1.32
N LYS A 90 -0.99 -22.62 -2.18
CA LYS A 90 -0.55 -22.32 -3.55
C LYS A 90 -1.60 -21.61 -4.42
N ASN A 91 -2.82 -21.39 -3.89
CA ASN A 91 -3.94 -20.71 -4.53
C ASN A 91 -4.32 -19.37 -3.89
N LEU A 92 -3.53 -18.80 -2.98
CA LEU A 92 -3.78 -17.44 -2.48
C LEU A 92 -3.48 -16.40 -3.56
N LYS A 93 -4.50 -15.61 -3.90
CA LYS A 93 -4.43 -14.45 -4.80
C LYS A 93 -4.64 -13.18 -3.99
N VAL A 94 -3.99 -12.10 -4.40
CA VAL A 94 -4.10 -10.79 -3.77
C VAL A 94 -4.70 -9.83 -4.77
N ILE A 95 -5.81 -9.19 -4.40
CA ILE A 95 -6.40 -8.11 -5.18
C ILE A 95 -5.78 -6.80 -4.69
N THR A 96 -5.23 -6.02 -5.61
CA THR A 96 -4.54 -4.75 -5.32
C THR A 96 -5.32 -3.56 -5.85
N SER A 97 -5.07 -2.38 -5.28
CA SER A 97 -5.68 -1.14 -5.73
C SER A 97 -5.19 -0.74 -7.14
N PRO A 98 -6.08 -0.49 -8.11
CA PRO A 98 -5.70 -0.04 -9.45
C PRO A 98 -5.41 1.46 -9.53
N MET A 99 -5.65 2.23 -8.45
CA MET A 99 -5.47 3.67 -8.42
C MET A 99 -5.12 4.18 -7.02
N VAL A 100 -4.77 5.46 -6.92
CA VAL A 100 -4.56 6.14 -5.63
C VAL A 100 -5.87 6.80 -5.20
N GLY A 101 -6.29 6.59 -3.95
CA GLY A 101 -7.53 7.17 -3.45
C GLY A 101 -7.89 6.73 -2.04
N THR A 102 -9.12 7.01 -1.60
CA THR A 102 -9.65 6.57 -0.31
C THR A 102 -10.46 5.30 -0.48
N PHE A 103 -10.12 4.24 0.26
CA PHE A 103 -10.84 2.97 0.23
C PHE A 103 -12.13 3.02 1.05
N TYR A 104 -13.20 2.49 0.49
CA TYR A 104 -14.50 2.29 1.13
C TYR A 104 -14.97 0.85 0.95
N SER A 105 -15.30 0.19 2.06
CA SER A 105 -15.82 -1.18 2.05
C SER A 105 -17.29 -1.26 1.65
N SER A 106 -18.03 -0.16 1.69
CA SER A 106 -19.48 -0.07 1.45
C SER A 106 -19.83 1.14 0.56
N ALA A 107 -21.01 1.13 -0.04
CA ALA A 107 -21.50 2.22 -0.89
C ALA A 107 -21.76 3.52 -0.10
N SER A 108 -22.09 3.40 1.18
CA SER A 108 -22.28 4.52 2.10
C SER A 108 -21.92 4.09 3.53
N PRO A 109 -21.71 5.04 4.47
CA PRO A 109 -21.39 4.72 5.87
C PRO A 109 -22.43 3.87 6.60
N GLU A 110 -23.69 3.92 6.17
CA GLU A 110 -24.80 3.15 6.76
C GLU A 110 -25.10 1.84 6.00
N SER A 111 -24.48 1.64 4.83
CA SER A 111 -24.67 0.44 4.02
C SER A 111 -23.74 -0.68 4.45
N GLU A 112 -24.18 -1.92 4.21
CA GLU A 112 -23.35 -3.11 4.37
C GLU A 112 -22.12 -3.07 3.44
N ALA A 113 -21.06 -3.77 3.85
CA ALA A 113 -19.89 -3.93 3.01
C ALA A 113 -20.24 -4.71 1.73
N PHE A 114 -19.61 -4.37 0.61
CA PHE A 114 -19.79 -5.11 -0.65
C PHE A 114 -19.41 -6.58 -0.52
N VAL A 115 -18.38 -6.85 0.29
CA VAL A 115 -17.90 -8.19 0.64
C VAL A 115 -17.39 -8.21 2.07
N THR A 116 -17.52 -9.38 2.70
CA THR A 116 -16.99 -9.72 4.02
C THR A 116 -16.10 -10.95 3.95
N GLU A 117 -15.34 -11.22 5.01
CA GLU A 117 -14.52 -12.43 5.08
C GLU A 117 -15.40 -13.69 5.05
N GLY A 118 -15.04 -14.64 4.19
CA GLY A 118 -15.82 -15.84 3.91
C GLY A 118 -16.75 -15.72 2.70
N ASP A 119 -16.95 -14.52 2.14
CA ASP A 119 -17.82 -14.35 0.97
C ASP A 119 -17.19 -14.92 -0.30
N THR A 120 -18.03 -15.53 -1.13
CA THR A 120 -17.65 -15.93 -2.49
C THR A 120 -17.77 -14.74 -3.45
N ILE A 121 -16.74 -14.55 -4.26
CA ILE A 121 -16.66 -13.50 -5.29
C ILE A 121 -16.37 -14.12 -6.66
N ASN A 122 -16.93 -13.51 -7.68
CA ASN A 122 -16.69 -13.84 -9.08
C ASN A 122 -16.04 -12.65 -9.77
N LYS A 123 -15.32 -12.90 -10.86
CA LYS A 123 -14.77 -11.86 -11.72
C LYS A 123 -15.90 -10.92 -12.18
N GLY A 124 -15.70 -9.61 -12.01
CA GLY A 124 -16.70 -8.59 -12.30
C GLY A 124 -17.62 -8.23 -11.13
N LYS A 125 -17.58 -8.95 -10.00
CA LYS A 125 -18.33 -8.56 -8.79
C LYS A 125 -17.68 -7.32 -8.16
N ILE A 126 -18.47 -6.31 -7.82
CA ILE A 126 -18.01 -5.14 -7.07
C ILE A 126 -17.62 -5.56 -5.64
N ILE A 127 -16.41 -5.20 -5.22
CA ILE A 127 -15.83 -5.59 -3.92
C ILE A 127 -15.51 -4.41 -3.01
N CYS A 128 -15.28 -3.22 -3.57
CA CYS A 128 -15.09 -1.99 -2.81
C CYS A 128 -15.27 -0.77 -3.71
N ILE A 129 -15.21 0.42 -3.11
CA ILE A 129 -15.11 1.70 -3.82
C ILE A 129 -13.76 2.33 -3.48
N ILE A 130 -13.15 2.98 -4.47
CA ILE A 130 -12.01 3.88 -4.25
C ILE A 130 -12.42 5.28 -4.69
N GLU A 131 -12.40 6.21 -3.74
CA GLU A 131 -12.65 7.63 -4.03
C GLU A 131 -11.36 8.29 -4.53
N ALA A 132 -11.39 8.82 -5.75
CA ALA A 132 -10.31 9.61 -6.31
C ALA A 132 -10.88 10.89 -6.92
N MET A 133 -10.36 12.05 -6.49
CA MET A 133 -10.82 13.37 -6.99
C MET A 133 -12.34 13.59 -6.87
N LYS A 134 -12.96 13.13 -5.77
CA LYS A 134 -14.42 13.16 -5.51
C LYS A 134 -15.27 12.24 -6.42
N LEU A 135 -14.63 11.33 -7.16
CA LEU A 135 -15.31 10.29 -7.92
C LEU A 135 -15.22 8.96 -7.17
N MET A 136 -16.38 8.35 -6.94
CA MET A 136 -16.50 7.03 -6.34
C MET A 136 -16.34 5.98 -7.43
N ASN A 137 -15.15 5.38 -7.55
CA ASN A 137 -14.88 4.35 -8.54
C ASN A 137 -15.12 2.98 -7.93
N GLU A 138 -16.09 2.25 -8.47
CA GLU A 138 -16.36 0.86 -8.09
C GLU A 138 -15.21 -0.03 -8.58
N ILE A 139 -14.70 -0.87 -7.69
CA ILE A 139 -13.64 -1.82 -7.99
C ILE A 139 -14.28 -3.20 -8.10
N GLU A 140 -14.07 -3.83 -9.25
CA GLU A 140 -14.52 -5.20 -9.52
C GLU A 140 -13.40 -6.21 -9.22
N SER A 141 -13.78 -7.41 -8.76
CA SER A 141 -12.86 -8.53 -8.62
C SER A 141 -12.33 -8.97 -9.99
N ASP A 142 -11.04 -9.25 -10.09
CA ASP A 142 -10.41 -9.83 -11.27
C ASP A 142 -10.32 -11.37 -11.21
N VAL A 143 -10.69 -11.95 -10.06
CA VAL A 143 -10.58 -13.39 -9.75
C VAL A 143 -11.91 -13.96 -9.26
N ASN A 144 -12.05 -15.29 -9.38
CA ASN A 144 -13.07 -16.07 -8.70
C ASN A 144 -12.46 -16.71 -7.45
N GLY A 145 -13.22 -16.78 -6.35
CA GLY A 145 -12.78 -17.43 -5.12
C GLY A 145 -13.51 -16.94 -3.88
N VAL A 146 -12.91 -17.19 -2.71
CA VAL A 146 -13.45 -16.81 -1.40
C VAL A 146 -12.56 -15.76 -0.75
N VAL A 147 -13.16 -14.67 -0.25
CA VAL A 147 -12.44 -13.62 0.49
C VAL A 147 -11.95 -14.21 1.81
N ILE A 148 -10.65 -14.17 2.03
CA ILE A 148 -10.02 -14.66 3.27
C ILE A 148 -9.85 -13.52 4.25
N GLU A 149 -9.43 -12.35 3.76
CA GLU A 149 -9.08 -11.21 4.62
C GLU A 149 -9.20 -9.90 3.84
N CYS A 150 -9.72 -8.87 4.49
CA CYS A 150 -9.65 -7.48 4.01
C CYS A 150 -8.42 -6.78 4.61
N LEU A 151 -7.49 -6.36 3.76
CA LEU A 151 -6.22 -5.75 4.17
C LEU A 151 -6.28 -4.22 4.30
N ALA A 152 -7.35 -3.60 3.80
CA ALA A 152 -7.58 -2.16 3.88
C ALA A 152 -8.79 -1.85 4.78
N LYS A 153 -8.73 -0.72 5.49
CA LYS A 153 -9.81 -0.23 6.35
C LYS A 153 -10.62 0.84 5.63
N SER A 154 -11.93 0.89 5.88
CA SER A 154 -12.78 1.95 5.33
C SER A 154 -12.28 3.35 5.78
N ASN A 155 -12.32 4.33 4.88
CA ASN A 155 -11.70 5.65 5.00
C ASN A 155 -10.16 5.67 5.06
N GLN A 156 -9.48 4.60 4.65
CA GLN A 156 -8.02 4.56 4.57
C GLN A 156 -7.54 5.05 3.19
N MET A 157 -6.48 5.87 3.18
CA MET A 157 -5.75 6.20 1.96
C MET A 157 -5.04 4.94 1.42
N VAL A 158 -5.23 4.64 0.14
CA VAL A 158 -4.58 3.54 -0.55
C VAL A 158 -3.82 4.01 -1.78
N GLU A 159 -2.68 3.35 -2.04
CA GLU A 159 -1.80 3.65 -3.17
C GLU A 159 -1.98 2.65 -4.32
N TYR A 160 -1.45 2.98 -5.50
CA TYR A 160 -1.44 2.06 -6.63
C TYR A 160 -0.68 0.78 -6.29
N GLY A 161 -1.27 -0.38 -6.57
CA GLY A 161 -0.69 -1.68 -6.29
C GLY A 161 -0.75 -2.10 -4.82
N GLN A 162 -1.32 -1.26 -3.93
CA GLN A 162 -1.48 -1.63 -2.53
C GLN A 162 -2.47 -2.81 -2.39
N PRO A 163 -2.12 -3.89 -1.64
CA PRO A 163 -3.02 -4.99 -1.35
C PRO A 163 -4.30 -4.54 -0.64
N LEU A 164 -5.46 -4.95 -1.15
CA LEU A 164 -6.78 -4.67 -0.59
C LEU A 164 -7.43 -5.92 -0.01
N PHE A 165 -7.34 -7.05 -0.71
CA PHE A 165 -7.97 -8.31 -0.29
C PHE A 165 -7.06 -9.50 -0.53
N LYS A 166 -7.10 -10.47 0.38
CA LYS A 166 -6.61 -11.84 0.14
C LYS A 166 -7.78 -12.72 -0.24
N VAL A 167 -7.63 -13.47 -1.33
CA VAL A 167 -8.66 -14.34 -1.88
C VAL A 167 -8.06 -15.71 -2.09
N LYS A 168 -8.75 -16.75 -1.61
CA LYS A 168 -8.42 -18.13 -1.95
C LYS A 168 -9.07 -18.46 -3.28
N GLY A 169 -8.25 -18.63 -4.31
CA GLY A 169 -8.70 -18.99 -5.64
C GLY A 169 -9.30 -20.39 -5.66
N GLU A 170 -10.41 -20.54 -6.40
CA GLU A 170 -10.99 -21.82 -6.79
C GLU A 170 -10.15 -22.53 -7.87
#